data_AF-A0A6V7JNH2-F1
#
_entry.id   AF-A0A6V7JNH2-F1
#
_cell.length_a   1.000
_cell.length_b   1.000
_cell.length_c   1.000
_cell.angle_alpha   90.00
_cell.angle_beta   90.00
_cell.angle_gamma   90.00
#
_symmetry.space_group_name_H-M   'P 1'
#
loop_
_entity.id
_entity.type
_entity.pdbx_description
1 polymer ?
#
loop_
_entity_poly.entity_id
_entity_poly.type
_entity_poly.pdbx_seq_one_letter_code
_entity_poly.pdbx_strand_id
1 'polypeptide(L)' 'VIGDGSDEYKMVLVVRNDLKMGKGKVAAQCAHAAVAGFEAVLKHPKILQEWSENGHKKITVK' A
#
# COMPACT_ATOMS: atom_id res chain seq x y z
N VAL A 1 5.20 -19.88 -19.19
CA VAL A 1 4.11 -19.96 -18.19
C VAL A 1 4.15 -18.67 -17.41
N ILE A 2 3.40 -17.67 -17.88
CA ILE A 2 3.17 -16.43 -17.14
C ILE A 2 2.00 -16.78 -16.21
N GLY A 3 2.19 -16.60 -14.91
CA GLY A 3 1.32 -17.15 -13.86
C GLY A 3 -0.16 -16.92 -14.10
N ASP A 4 -0.93 -17.94 -13.83
CA ASP A 4 -2.38 -17.95 -13.72
C ASP A 4 -2.82 -17.23 -12.43
N GLY A 5 -3.46 -16.08 -12.57
CA GLY A 5 -4.10 -15.42 -11.42
C GLY A 5 -4.41 -13.98 -11.75
N SER A 6 -5.67 -13.59 -11.57
CA SER A 6 -6.13 -12.20 -11.54
C SER A 6 -5.07 -11.26 -10.94
N ASP A 7 -4.65 -10.23 -11.69
CA ASP A 7 -3.66 -9.23 -11.26
C ASP A 7 -4.18 -8.48 -10.00
N GLU A 8 -3.94 -9.03 -8.81
CA GLU A 8 -4.39 -8.45 -7.55
C GLU A 8 -3.51 -7.24 -7.19
N TYR A 9 -4.08 -6.03 -7.28
CA TYR A 9 -3.40 -4.82 -6.82
C TYR A 9 -3.24 -4.80 -5.29
N LYS A 10 -2.13 -4.24 -4.82
CA LYS A 10 -1.84 -4.04 -3.39
C LYS A 10 -0.98 -2.82 -3.18
N MET A 11 -1.10 -2.22 -2.01
CA MET A 11 -0.23 -1.13 -1.55
C MET A 11 0.88 -1.71 -0.66
N VAL A 12 2.14 -1.39 -0.94
CA VAL A 12 3.28 -1.82 -0.12
C VAL A 12 3.85 -0.62 0.62
N LEU A 13 3.94 -0.73 1.94
CA LEU A 13 4.45 0.32 2.84
C LEU A 13 5.83 -0.12 3.35
N VAL A 14 6.88 0.56 2.91
CA VAL A 14 8.27 0.22 3.29
C VAL A 14 8.69 1.06 4.48
N VAL A 15 9.04 0.41 5.58
CA VAL A 15 9.46 1.08 6.82
C VAL A 15 10.97 1.04 6.95
N ARG A 16 11.58 2.22 7.13
CA ARG A 16 13.00 2.34 7.46
C ARG A 16 13.31 1.85 8.88
N ASN A 17 14.03 0.73 8.99
CA ASN A 17 14.43 0.14 10.28
C ASN A 17 15.59 0.88 10.98
N ASP A 18 16.38 1.65 10.25
CA ASP A 18 17.54 2.38 10.78
C ASP A 18 17.13 3.55 11.67
N LEU A 19 15.93 4.11 11.48
CA LEU A 19 15.39 5.23 12.26
C LEU A 19 14.87 4.85 13.66
N LYS A 20 14.89 3.57 14.03
CA LYS A 20 14.48 3.05 15.35
C LYS A 20 13.14 3.60 15.86
N MET A 21 12.17 3.76 14.94
CA MET A 21 10.86 4.29 15.28
C MET A 21 10.07 3.31 16.17
N GLY A 22 9.40 3.84 17.20
CA GLY A 22 8.46 3.06 18.01
C GLY A 22 7.21 2.64 17.21
N LYS A 23 6.53 1.58 17.66
CA LYS A 23 5.38 0.97 16.94
C LYS A 23 4.30 1.99 16.56
N GLY A 24 3.94 2.89 17.47
CA GLY A 24 2.94 3.94 17.21
C GLY A 24 3.38 4.93 16.12
N LYS A 25 4.66 5.32 16.12
CA LYS A 25 5.21 6.22 15.09
C LYS A 25 5.26 5.54 13.72
N VAL A 26 5.64 4.25 13.68
CA VAL A 26 5.59 3.46 12.44
C VAL A 26 4.17 3.40 11.89
N ALA A 27 3.17 3.11 12.73
CA ALA A 27 1.77 3.06 12.30
C ALA A 27 1.29 4.40 11.72
N ALA A 28 1.62 5.52 12.38
CA ALA A 28 1.27 6.85 11.90
C ALA A 28 1.91 7.18 10.54
N GLN A 29 3.19 6.85 10.35
CA GLN A 29 3.87 7.08 9.07
C GLN A 29 3.32 6.19 7.95
N CYS A 30 3.00 4.93 8.26
CA CYS A 30 2.31 4.05 7.32
C CYS A 30 0.94 4.59 6.91
N ALA A 31 0.17 5.18 7.84
CA ALA A 31 -1.10 5.82 7.55
C ALA A 31 -0.93 7.05 6.65
N HIS A 32 0.06 7.92 6.93
CA HIS A 32 0.37 9.06 6.06
C HIS A 32 0.74 8.62 4.64
N ALA A 33 1.62 7.63 4.52
CA ALA A 33 2.04 7.10 3.22
C ALA A 33 0.87 6.44 2.46
N ALA A 34 -0.06 5.79 3.16
CA ALA A 34 -1.23 5.19 2.54
C ALA A 34 -2.18 6.24 1.94
N VAL A 35 -2.40 7.37 2.62
CA VAL A 35 -3.20 8.49 2.09
C VAL A 35 -2.52 9.11 0.88
N ALA A 36 -1.22 9.41 0.98
CA ALA A 36 -0.46 9.96 -0.14
C ALA A 36 -0.45 9.02 -1.36
N GLY A 37 -0.32 7.71 -1.14
CA GLY A 37 -0.40 6.70 -2.20
C GLY A 37 -1.78 6.62 -2.84
N PHE A 38 -2.85 6.73 -2.05
CA PHE A 38 -4.22 6.80 -2.55
C PHE A 38 -4.44 8.05 -3.43
N GLU A 39 -4.04 9.23 -2.95
CA GLU A 39 -4.14 10.47 -3.71
C GLU A 39 -3.38 10.39 -5.05
N ALA A 40 -2.19 9.78 -5.03
CA ALA A 40 -1.37 9.59 -6.24
C ALA A 40 -2.02 8.67 -7.28
N VAL A 41 -2.86 7.72 -6.86
CA VAL A 41 -3.55 6.76 -7.76
C VAL A 41 -4.93 7.22 -8.20
N LEU A 42 -5.46 8.34 -7.69
CA LEU A 42 -6.75 8.91 -8.12
C LEU A 42 -6.80 9.18 -9.64
N LYS A 43 -5.66 9.47 -10.26
CA LYS A 43 -5.51 9.64 -11.72
C LYS A 43 -5.56 8.32 -12.52
N HIS A 44 -5.62 7.17 -11.84
CA HIS A 44 -5.65 5.83 -12.41
C HIS A 44 -6.87 5.04 -11.88
N PRO A 45 -8.10 5.42 -12.31
CA PRO A 45 -9.34 4.92 -11.70
C PRO A 45 -9.51 3.39 -11.81
N LYS A 46 -9.02 2.75 -12.88
CA LYS A 46 -9.09 1.29 -13.04
C LYS A 46 -8.26 0.55 -11.98
N ILE A 47 -7.03 1.01 -11.73
CA ILE A 47 -6.16 0.45 -10.68
C ILE A 47 -6.82 0.65 -9.31
N LEU A 48 -7.35 1.85 -9.07
CA LEU A 48 -8.01 2.17 -7.81
C LEU A 48 -9.24 1.28 -7.57
N GLN A 49 -10.09 1.12 -8.58
CA GLN A 49 -11.27 0.28 -8.50
C GLN A 49 -10.92 -1.18 -8.19
N GLU A 50 -9.99 -1.77 -8.96
CA GLU A 50 -9.59 -3.17 -8.76
C GLU A 50 -8.93 -3.36 -7.38
N TRP A 51 -8.11 -2.42 -6.91
CA TRP A 51 -7.55 -2.46 -5.55
C TRP A 51 -8.63 -2.34 -4.45
N SER A 52 -9.63 -1.48 -4.66
CA SER A 52 -10.75 -1.28 -3.72
C SER A 52 -11.67 -2.51 -3.65
N GLU A 53 -11.97 -3.13 -4.79
CA GLU A 53 -12.74 -4.39 -4.88
C GLU A 53 -12.01 -5.54 -4.16
N ASN A 54 -10.67 -5.49 -4.13
CA ASN A 54 -9.82 -6.41 -3.37
C ASN A 54 -9.57 -5.97 -1.90
N GLY A 55 -10.45 -5.13 -1.33
CA GLY A 55 -10.44 -4.80 0.09
C GLY A 55 -9.35 -3.83 0.53
N HIS A 56 -8.77 -3.07 -0.41
CA HIS A 56 -7.72 -2.08 -0.12
C HIS A 56 -6.48 -2.68 0.53
N LYS A 57 -6.03 -3.86 0.06
CA LYS A 57 -4.91 -4.63 0.61
C LYS A 57 -3.64 -3.78 0.80
N LYS A 58 -3.08 -3.81 2.01
CA LYS A 58 -1.83 -3.12 2.37
C LYS A 58 -0.87 -4.10 3.02
N ILE A 59 0.39 -4.09 2.60
CA ILE A 59 1.45 -4.94 3.16
C ILE A 59 2.57 -4.03 3.65
N THR A 60 2.87 -4.08 4.95
CA THR A 60 3.98 -3.34 5.53
C THR A 60 5.23 -4.23 5.58
N VAL A 61 6.31 -3.77 4.99
CA VAL A 61 7.63 -4.45 4.98
C VAL A 61 8.68 -3.56 5.66
N LYS A 62 9.84 -4.14 5.96
CA LYS A 62 10.91 -3.49 6.71
C LYS A 62 12.28 -3.78 6.11
#